data_AF-A0A956KXV0-F1
#
_entry.id   AF-A0A956KXV0-F1
#
_cell.length_a   1.000
_cell.length_b   1.000
_cell.length_c   1.000
_cell.angle_alpha   90.00
_cell.angle_beta   90.00
_cell.angle_gamma   90.00
#
_symmetry.space_group_name_H-M   'P 1'
#
loop_
_entity.id
_entity.type
_entity.pdbx_description
1 polymer ?
#
loop_
_entity_poly.entity_id
_entity_poly.type
_entity_poly.pdbx_seq_one_letter_code
_entity_poly.pdbx_strand_id
1 'polypeptide(L)'
;MTEPRSSMAAPPPQPTSEDVFVERDDGASLFVRDIAMHHERALLILDGIGCSGWAFRRIIPTLAEHTRVLLMHYRGHGRSPDPPRPWHLSMPDLADDAAAVLEARGVGSAVVLGFSMGFQVALEVYRRHRTRVSGLVDLAGPSGRAMATFQGTDIFGHVLPLMRAAMRHAQDLTRRLWRGLVPTTWVQDLGALTRQINFERLRDEDFEIYLDQMAAMNPELFFEMLAEASRHTADDLLPQVRVPTLVIAGAHDRFVPLPTLRRIAFAIPDAQWVVIEDGTHALPAEYAEEIAERLGRFLAAVPQDDASS
;
A
#
# COMPACT_ATOMS: atom_id res chain seq x y z
N MET A 1 -35.37 0.03 -41.67
CA MET A 1 -35.32 -0.49 -40.29
C MET A 1 -34.14 0.17 -39.61
N THR A 2 -34.42 1.08 -38.69
CA THR A 2 -33.42 1.80 -37.88
C THR A 2 -33.08 0.95 -36.66
N GLU A 3 -31.80 0.61 -36.47
CA GLU A 3 -31.31 -0.06 -35.27
C GLU A 3 -31.45 0.83 -34.03
N PRO A 4 -31.77 0.27 -32.85
CA PRO A 4 -31.84 1.04 -31.63
C PRO A 4 -30.42 1.37 -31.15
N ARG A 5 -30.15 2.67 -30.97
CA ARG A 5 -28.97 3.15 -30.25
C ARG A 5 -29.04 2.63 -28.81
N SER A 6 -28.08 1.78 -28.46
CA SER A 6 -27.81 1.40 -27.07
C SER A 6 -27.62 2.67 -26.24
N SER A 7 -28.54 2.90 -25.30
CA SER A 7 -28.41 3.95 -24.30
C SER A 7 -27.33 3.52 -23.33
N MET A 8 -26.11 4.05 -23.51
CA MET A 8 -25.10 4.00 -22.46
C MET A 8 -25.64 4.81 -21.29
N ALA A 9 -25.96 4.13 -20.19
CA ALA A 9 -26.26 4.78 -18.93
C ALA A 9 -25.11 5.73 -18.57
N ALA A 10 -25.42 6.92 -18.06
CA ALA A 10 -24.42 7.84 -17.56
C ALA A 10 -23.59 7.14 -16.46
N PRO A 11 -22.25 7.32 -16.43
CA PRO A 11 -21.44 6.76 -15.35
C PRO A 11 -21.96 7.28 -14.01
N PRO A 12 -21.94 6.45 -12.95
CA PRO A 12 -22.37 6.88 -11.62
C PRO A 12 -21.59 8.12 -11.18
N PRO A 13 -22.21 9.04 -10.42
CA PRO A 13 -21.54 10.22 -9.92
C PRO A 13 -20.29 9.81 -9.12
N GLN A 14 -19.15 10.43 -9.41
CA GLN A 14 -17.92 10.15 -8.68
C GLN A 14 -18.07 10.58 -7.22
N PRO A 15 -17.57 9.78 -6.26
CA PRO A 15 -17.62 10.15 -4.86
C PRO A 15 -16.89 11.48 -4.62
N THR A 16 -17.42 12.29 -3.72
CA THR A 16 -16.77 13.56 -3.34
C THR A 16 -15.38 13.27 -2.77
N SER A 17 -14.38 14.07 -3.16
CA SER A 17 -13.02 13.93 -2.66
C SER A 17 -12.39 15.28 -2.35
N GLU A 18 -11.56 15.30 -1.32
CA GLU A 18 -10.72 16.43 -0.93
C GLU A 18 -9.25 15.98 -0.96
N ASP A 19 -8.42 16.74 -1.67
CA ASP A 19 -6.98 16.52 -1.73
C ASP A 19 -6.32 17.51 -0.75
N VAL A 20 -5.68 17.00 0.30
CA VAL A 20 -5.11 17.81 1.39
C VAL A 20 -3.66 17.45 1.67
N PHE A 21 -2.95 18.36 2.33
CA PHE A 21 -1.61 18.14 2.85
C PHE A 21 -1.64 18.21 4.38
N VAL A 22 -1.04 17.21 5.03
CA VAL A 22 -0.86 17.15 6.48
C VAL A 22 0.62 17.41 6.76
N GLU A 23 0.89 18.56 7.40
CA GLU A 23 2.23 18.95 7.80
C GLU A 23 2.63 18.24 9.10
N ARG A 24 3.89 17.80 9.18
CA ARG A 24 4.50 17.16 10.33
C ARG A 24 5.49 18.10 11.01
N ASP A 25 5.71 17.90 12.30
CA ASP A 25 6.60 18.77 13.11
C ASP A 25 8.06 18.73 12.64
N ASP A 26 8.47 17.64 11.98
CA ASP A 26 9.80 17.51 11.37
C ASP A 26 9.90 18.12 9.97
N GLY A 27 8.84 18.79 9.50
CA GLY A 27 8.77 19.47 8.21
C GLY A 27 8.43 18.58 7.03
N ALA A 28 8.06 17.31 7.25
CA ALA A 28 7.47 16.49 6.20
C ALA A 28 6.04 16.95 5.88
N SER A 29 5.65 16.89 4.60
CA SER A 29 4.30 17.20 4.14
C SER A 29 3.70 15.96 3.47
N LEU A 30 2.54 15.52 3.97
CA LEU A 30 1.90 14.27 3.55
C LEU A 30 0.65 14.58 2.74
N PHE A 31 0.67 14.21 1.46
CA PHE A 31 -0.52 14.23 0.64
C PHE A 31 -1.50 13.15 1.08
N VAL A 32 -2.77 13.54 1.23
CA VAL A 32 -3.88 12.65 1.52
C VAL A 32 -5.02 12.96 0.56
N ARG A 33 -5.55 11.92 -0.08
CA ARG A 33 -6.83 11.99 -0.76
C ARG A 33 -7.92 11.41 0.14
N ASP A 34 -8.85 12.27 0.55
CA ASP A 34 -9.93 11.98 1.49
C ASP A 34 -11.25 11.89 0.72
N ILE A 35 -11.83 10.71 0.64
CA ILE A 35 -12.93 10.38 -0.27
C ILE A 35 -14.15 9.96 0.54
N ALA A 36 -15.33 10.44 0.13
CA ALA A 36 -16.62 10.10 0.72
C ALA A 36 -16.68 10.41 2.23
N MET A 37 -16.25 11.62 2.61
CA MET A 37 -16.17 12.11 4.00
C MET A 37 -17.48 12.06 4.80
N HIS A 38 -18.61 11.84 4.14
CA HIS A 38 -19.93 11.74 4.76
C HIS A 38 -20.17 10.38 5.45
N HIS A 39 -19.32 9.37 5.20
CA HIS A 39 -19.39 8.10 5.91
C HIS A 39 -18.64 8.15 7.24
N GLU A 40 -19.24 7.55 8.27
CA GLU A 40 -18.63 7.43 9.61
C GLU A 40 -17.50 6.40 9.64
N ARG A 41 -17.69 5.26 8.96
CA ARG A 41 -16.65 4.22 8.86
C ARG A 41 -15.53 4.73 7.96
N ALA A 42 -14.30 4.63 8.45
CA ALA A 42 -13.10 5.05 7.73
C ALA A 42 -12.18 3.85 7.42
N LEU A 43 -11.56 3.91 6.24
CA LEU A 43 -10.49 3.04 5.77
C LEU A 43 -9.26 3.90 5.48
N LEU A 44 -8.13 3.62 6.14
CA LEU A 44 -6.83 4.18 5.81
C LEU A 44 -6.07 3.19 4.93
N ILE A 45 -5.65 3.64 3.75
CA ILE A 45 -4.85 2.85 2.81
C ILE A 45 -3.38 3.26 2.92
N LEU A 46 -2.55 2.27 3.24
CA LEU A 46 -1.10 2.34 3.35
C LEU A 46 -0.50 1.51 2.21
N ASP A 47 0.11 2.19 1.25
CA ASP A 47 0.51 1.60 -0.04
C ASP A 47 1.77 0.73 0.04
N GLY A 48 2.12 0.12 -1.09
CA GLY A 48 3.43 -0.51 -1.26
C GLY A 48 4.53 0.53 -1.44
N ILE A 49 5.79 0.14 -1.20
CA ILE A 49 6.93 0.99 -1.55
C ILE A 49 6.94 1.26 -3.05
N GLY A 50 7.18 2.51 -3.47
CA GLY A 50 7.12 2.87 -4.89
C GLY A 50 5.73 3.21 -5.42
N CYS A 51 4.68 3.00 -4.62
CA CYS A 51 3.30 3.20 -5.05
C CYS A 51 2.73 4.53 -4.52
N SER A 52 1.78 5.10 -5.27
CA SER A 52 0.98 6.25 -4.82
C SER A 52 -0.47 6.14 -5.34
N GLY A 53 -1.20 5.15 -4.85
CA GLY A 53 -2.61 4.89 -5.16
C GLY A 53 -2.88 3.98 -6.35
N TRP A 54 -1.84 3.58 -7.08
CA TRP A 54 -1.97 2.78 -8.30
C TRP A 54 -2.80 1.50 -8.08
N ALA A 55 -2.41 0.72 -7.07
CA ALA A 55 -2.97 -0.59 -6.76
C ALA A 55 -4.49 -0.52 -6.43
N PHE A 56 -4.96 0.65 -6.01
CA PHE A 56 -6.31 0.84 -5.47
C PHE A 56 -7.23 1.64 -6.39
N ARG A 57 -6.75 2.12 -7.54
CA ARG A 57 -7.50 2.97 -8.48
C ARG A 57 -8.88 2.40 -8.84
N ARG A 58 -8.97 1.08 -8.99
CA ARG A 58 -10.21 0.35 -9.33
C ARG A 58 -10.97 -0.20 -8.13
N ILE A 59 -10.36 -0.22 -6.94
CA ILE A 59 -10.97 -0.71 -5.69
C ILE A 59 -11.72 0.44 -5.01
N ILE A 60 -11.09 1.60 -4.91
CA ILE A 60 -11.57 2.76 -4.15
C ILE A 60 -12.98 3.20 -4.55
N PRO A 61 -13.36 3.33 -5.85
CA PRO A 61 -14.71 3.77 -6.21
C PRO A 61 -15.80 2.92 -5.58
N THR A 62 -15.63 1.60 -5.57
CA THR A 62 -16.58 0.64 -4.98
C THR A 62 -16.64 0.75 -3.46
N LEU A 63 -15.48 0.88 -2.79
CA LEU A 63 -15.45 1.03 -1.33
C LEU A 63 -16.03 2.37 -0.87
N ALA A 64 -15.82 3.42 -1.65
CA ALA A 64 -16.26 4.78 -1.38
C ALA A 64 -17.78 4.97 -1.45
N GLU A 65 -18.54 3.97 -1.92
CA GLU A 65 -20.01 3.97 -1.86
C GLU A 65 -20.53 3.80 -0.42
N HIS A 66 -19.73 3.22 0.48
CA HIS A 66 -20.17 2.83 1.83
C HIS A 66 -19.15 3.13 2.93
N THR A 67 -17.96 3.62 2.60
CA THR A 67 -16.86 3.84 3.56
C THR A 67 -16.06 5.06 3.14
N ARG A 68 -15.68 5.89 4.11
CA ARG A 68 -14.75 7.00 3.90
C ARG A 68 -13.37 6.43 3.65
N VAL A 69 -12.69 6.83 2.58
CA VAL A 69 -11.36 6.31 2.24
C VAL A 69 -10.34 7.43 2.37
N LEU A 70 -9.29 7.19 3.16
CA LEU A 70 -8.10 8.02 3.24
C LEU A 70 -6.96 7.29 2.54
N LEU A 71 -6.57 7.78 1.36
CA LEU A 71 -5.38 7.31 0.66
C LEU A 71 -4.23 8.26 0.98
N MET A 72 -3.30 7.81 1.83
CA MET A 72 -2.11 8.56 2.19
C MET A 72 -0.96 8.21 1.26
N HIS A 73 -0.25 9.21 0.75
CA HIS A 73 1.06 8.99 0.13
C HIS A 73 2.16 9.16 1.18
N TYR A 74 3.04 8.17 1.31
CA TYR A 74 4.21 8.28 2.18
C TYR A 74 5.11 9.46 1.80
N ARG A 75 5.96 9.88 2.73
CA ARG A 75 7.06 10.81 2.46
C ARG A 75 7.82 10.42 1.19
N GLY A 76 8.06 11.38 0.29
CA GLY A 76 8.75 11.14 -0.98
C GLY A 76 8.00 10.26 -2.00
N HIS A 77 6.71 9.96 -1.79
CA HIS A 77 5.88 9.20 -2.73
C HIS A 77 4.83 10.09 -3.39
N GLY A 78 4.64 9.90 -4.71
CA GLY A 78 3.59 10.55 -5.49
C GLY A 78 3.60 12.07 -5.34
N ARG A 79 2.63 12.57 -4.55
CA ARG A 79 2.41 14.01 -4.31
C ARG A 79 2.98 14.50 -2.98
N SER A 80 3.37 13.60 -2.08
CA SER A 80 4.11 13.96 -0.88
C SER A 80 5.56 14.27 -1.28
N PRO A 81 6.07 15.48 -1.04
CA PRO A 81 7.44 15.82 -1.38
C PRO A 81 8.45 14.98 -0.60
N ASP A 82 9.70 14.99 -1.06
CA ASP A 82 10.84 14.50 -0.27
C ASP A 82 10.87 15.24 1.09
N PRO A 83 10.95 14.53 2.22
CA PRO A 83 11.05 15.18 3.53
C PRO A 83 12.42 15.84 3.69
N PRO A 84 12.54 16.83 4.60
CA PRO A 84 13.82 17.43 4.93
C PRO A 84 14.79 16.39 5.53
N ARG A 85 16.09 16.67 5.44
CA ARG A 85 17.13 15.83 6.05
C ARG A 85 17.36 16.25 7.52
N PRO A 86 17.77 15.32 8.40
CA PRO A 86 17.93 13.88 8.16
C PRO A 86 16.57 13.20 7.92
N TRP A 87 16.56 12.19 7.05
CA TRP A 87 15.32 11.50 6.70
C TRP A 87 14.87 10.56 7.83
N HIS A 88 13.61 10.70 8.24
CA HIS A 88 12.92 9.77 9.15
C HIS A 88 11.97 8.91 8.31
N LEU A 89 12.38 7.67 8.02
CA LEU A 89 11.72 6.74 7.09
C LEU A 89 11.55 5.33 7.67
N SER A 90 11.75 5.15 8.99
CA SER A 90 11.55 3.85 9.62
C SER A 90 10.06 3.48 9.62
N MET A 91 9.72 2.20 9.73
CA MET A 91 8.31 1.78 9.79
C MET A 91 7.53 2.47 10.94
N PRO A 92 8.12 2.66 12.14
CA PRO A 92 7.53 3.51 13.19
C PRO A 92 7.31 4.98 12.79
N ASP A 93 8.24 5.60 12.04
CA ASP A 93 8.06 6.99 11.58
C ASP A 93 6.86 7.10 10.62
N LEU A 94 6.75 6.17 9.68
CA LEU A 94 5.64 6.11 8.73
C LEU A 94 4.30 5.79 9.42
N ALA A 95 4.33 5.06 10.54
CA ALA A 95 3.14 4.80 11.36
C ALA A 95 2.69 6.05 12.13
N ASP A 96 3.63 6.85 12.64
CA ASP A 96 3.32 8.11 13.30
C ASP A 96 2.72 9.14 12.32
N ASP A 97 3.18 9.13 11.06
CA ASP A 97 2.57 9.88 9.97
C ASP A 97 1.12 9.46 9.69
N ALA A 98 0.87 8.16 9.59
CA ALA A 98 -0.47 7.61 9.36
C ALA A 98 -1.43 8.01 10.49
N ALA A 99 -0.98 7.95 11.74
CA ALA A 99 -1.77 8.40 12.90
C ALA A 99 -2.05 9.91 12.86
N ALA A 100 -1.07 10.73 12.47
CA ALA A 100 -1.26 12.17 12.31
C ALA A 100 -2.23 12.52 11.19
N VAL A 101 -2.24 11.76 10.10
CA VAL A 101 -3.25 11.88 9.05
C VAL A 101 -4.65 11.59 9.60
N LEU A 102 -4.84 10.50 10.34
CA LEU A 102 -6.14 10.22 10.96
C LEU A 102 -6.59 11.36 11.89
N GLU A 103 -5.69 11.88 12.72
CA GLU A 103 -5.97 13.01 13.60
C GLU A 103 -6.34 14.29 12.86
N ALA A 104 -5.52 14.71 11.90
CA ALA A 104 -5.74 15.93 11.11
C ALA A 104 -7.05 15.88 10.29
N ARG A 105 -7.52 14.66 9.98
CA ARG A 105 -8.77 14.43 9.23
C ARG A 105 -9.98 14.14 10.12
N GLY A 106 -9.83 14.28 11.44
CA GLY A 106 -10.90 14.09 12.41
C GLY A 106 -11.40 12.65 12.48
N VAL A 107 -10.55 11.67 12.17
CA VAL A 107 -10.88 10.25 12.21
C VAL A 107 -10.39 9.66 13.54
N GLY A 108 -11.32 9.29 14.40
CA GLY A 108 -11.03 8.70 15.71
C GLY A 108 -10.35 7.34 15.59
N SER A 109 -10.97 6.41 14.85
CA SER A 109 -10.43 5.09 14.52
C SER A 109 -10.77 4.72 13.07
N ALA A 110 -9.93 3.89 12.45
CA ALA A 110 -10.13 3.41 11.08
C ALA A 110 -9.73 1.93 10.95
N VAL A 111 -10.28 1.27 9.94
CA VAL A 111 -9.66 0.04 9.42
C VAL A 111 -8.39 0.46 8.69
N VAL A 112 -7.24 -0.14 9.02
CA VAL A 112 -5.96 0.16 8.39
C VAL A 112 -5.59 -0.98 7.44
N LEU A 113 -5.55 -0.68 6.15
CA LEU A 113 -5.13 -1.60 5.11
C LEU A 113 -3.69 -1.30 4.71
N GLY A 114 -2.84 -2.32 4.79
CA GLY A 114 -1.47 -2.27 4.31
C GLY A 114 -1.28 -3.16 3.09
N PHE A 115 -0.80 -2.60 1.98
CA PHE A 115 -0.35 -3.36 0.82
C PHE A 115 1.17 -3.49 0.81
N SER A 116 1.70 -4.71 0.65
CA SER A 116 3.14 -4.95 0.61
C SER A 116 3.85 -4.36 1.86
N MET A 117 4.84 -3.48 1.70
CA MET A 117 5.48 -2.73 2.81
C MET A 117 4.46 -2.09 3.76
N GLY A 118 3.32 -1.62 3.25
CA GLY A 118 2.29 -0.96 4.03
C GLY A 118 1.73 -1.80 5.17
N PHE A 119 1.81 -3.14 5.13
CA PHE A 119 1.37 -3.97 6.25
C PHE A 119 2.34 -3.90 7.45
N GLN A 120 3.65 -3.75 7.21
CA GLN A 120 4.60 -3.46 8.29
C GLN A 120 4.26 -2.14 8.98
N VAL A 121 3.92 -1.11 8.18
CA VAL A 121 3.49 0.18 8.71
C VAL A 121 2.17 0.04 9.47
N ALA A 122 1.18 -0.70 8.95
CA ALA A 122 -0.10 -0.93 9.62
C ALA A 122 0.06 -1.63 10.99
N LEU A 123 0.96 -2.61 11.07
CA LEU A 123 1.31 -3.24 12.35
C LEU A 123 1.93 -2.24 13.32
N GLU A 124 2.80 -1.34 12.87
CA GLU A 124 3.36 -0.29 13.73
C GLU A 124 2.31 0.76 14.12
N VAL A 125 1.33 1.09 13.26
CA VAL A 125 0.17 1.90 13.65
C VAL A 125 -0.59 1.21 14.78
N TYR A 126 -0.84 -0.09 14.67
CA TYR A 126 -1.50 -0.86 15.75
C TYR A 126 -0.65 -0.91 17.04
N ARG A 127 0.68 -1.05 16.92
CA ARG A 127 1.60 -1.10 18.07
C ARG A 127 1.61 0.22 18.83
N ARG A 128 1.67 1.35 18.13
CA ARG A 128 1.94 2.68 18.70
C ARG A 128 0.67 3.49 18.96
N HIS A 129 -0.35 3.29 18.13
CA HIS A 129 -1.59 4.06 18.08
C HIS A 129 -2.82 3.14 18.12
N ARG A 130 -2.80 2.14 19.00
CA ARG A 130 -3.80 1.05 19.04
C ARG A 130 -5.26 1.53 18.99
N THR A 131 -5.58 2.64 19.68
CA THR A 131 -6.94 3.20 19.72
C THR A 131 -7.40 3.81 18.38
N ARG A 132 -6.48 4.05 17.45
CA ARG A 132 -6.77 4.55 16.09
C ARG A 132 -7.11 3.42 15.11
N VAL A 133 -7.02 2.15 15.52
CA VAL A 133 -7.18 0.99 14.63
C VAL A 133 -8.40 0.18 15.06
N SER A 134 -9.46 0.17 14.25
CA SER A 134 -10.66 -0.64 14.47
C SER A 134 -10.62 -1.99 13.75
N GLY A 135 -9.74 -2.14 12.76
CA GLY A 135 -9.48 -3.39 12.05
C GLY A 135 -8.19 -3.32 11.25
N LEU A 136 -7.64 -4.47 10.87
CA LEU A 136 -6.44 -4.59 10.05
C LEU A 136 -6.73 -5.35 8.76
N VAL A 137 -6.14 -4.91 7.66
CA VAL A 137 -6.11 -5.67 6.41
C VAL A 137 -4.67 -5.82 5.94
N ASP A 138 -4.23 -7.06 5.82
CA ASP A 138 -3.01 -7.43 5.10
C ASP A 138 -3.37 -7.77 3.66
N LEU A 139 -2.83 -6.98 2.73
CA LEU A 139 -2.92 -7.24 1.30
C LEU A 139 -1.51 -7.52 0.77
N ALA A 140 -1.14 -8.80 0.70
CA ALA A 140 0.19 -9.24 0.26
C ALA A 140 1.39 -8.54 0.94
N GLY A 141 1.29 -8.27 2.24
CA GLY A 141 2.34 -7.62 3.03
C GLY A 141 3.10 -8.57 3.96
N PRO A 142 4.43 -8.46 4.08
CA PRO A 142 5.16 -9.20 5.10
C PRO A 142 4.97 -8.55 6.48
N SER A 143 4.95 -9.34 7.56
CA SER A 143 4.99 -8.82 8.94
C SER A 143 6.40 -8.40 9.36
N GLY A 144 7.43 -8.82 8.62
CA GLY A 144 8.81 -8.51 8.90
C GLY A 144 9.75 -8.98 7.79
N ARG A 145 10.95 -8.38 7.76
CA ARG A 145 12.05 -8.74 6.87
C ARG A 145 11.61 -8.81 5.40
N ALA A 146 11.02 -7.71 4.91
CA ALA A 146 10.34 -7.62 3.62
C ALA A 146 11.15 -8.06 2.38
N MET A 147 12.43 -8.40 2.52
CA MET A 147 13.27 -8.94 1.44
C MET A 147 14.17 -10.12 1.83
N ALA A 148 14.05 -10.69 3.04
CA ALA A 148 14.79 -11.91 3.38
C ALA A 148 14.37 -13.12 2.51
N THR A 149 13.25 -12.99 1.78
CA THR A 149 12.64 -14.06 0.99
C THR A 149 12.55 -13.73 -0.51
N PHE A 150 13.38 -12.82 -1.05
CA PHE A 150 13.47 -12.67 -2.51
C PHE A 150 14.20 -13.88 -3.10
N GLN A 151 13.44 -14.80 -3.70
CA GLN A 151 13.94 -16.05 -4.32
C GLN A 151 14.82 -16.94 -3.40
N GLY A 152 14.72 -16.80 -2.07
CA GLY A 152 15.53 -17.60 -1.13
C GLY A 152 17.03 -17.26 -1.12
N THR A 153 17.42 -16.13 -1.71
CA THR A 153 18.81 -15.66 -1.78
C THR A 153 18.94 -14.25 -1.21
N ASP A 154 19.89 -14.03 -0.29
CA ASP A 154 20.17 -12.72 0.34
C ASP A 154 20.91 -11.74 -0.60
N ILE A 155 20.59 -11.76 -1.90
CA ILE A 155 21.24 -10.93 -2.92
C ILE A 155 21.05 -9.44 -2.59
N PHE A 156 19.88 -9.06 -2.09
CA PHE A 156 19.60 -7.68 -1.71
C PHE A 156 20.37 -7.25 -0.45
N GLY A 157 20.61 -8.12 0.52
CA GLY A 157 21.41 -7.80 1.71
C GLY A 157 22.85 -7.35 1.36
N HIS A 158 23.41 -7.88 0.27
CA HIS A 158 24.75 -7.53 -0.21
C HIS A 158 24.77 -6.40 -1.24
N VAL A 159 23.77 -6.31 -2.12
CA VAL A 159 23.73 -5.34 -3.23
C VAL A 159 23.15 -3.99 -2.79
N LEU A 160 22.14 -3.98 -1.91
CA LEU A 160 21.46 -2.76 -1.46
C LEU A 160 22.38 -1.75 -0.76
N PRO A 161 23.32 -2.15 0.12
CA PRO A 161 24.27 -1.21 0.72
C PRO A 161 25.19 -0.53 -0.32
N LEU A 162 25.63 -1.30 -1.33
CA LEU A 162 26.46 -0.79 -2.42
C LEU A 162 25.69 0.19 -3.30
N MET A 163 24.45 -0.14 -3.68
CA MET A 163 23.58 0.76 -4.44
C MET A 163 23.28 2.05 -3.67
N ARG A 164 22.96 1.96 -2.36
CA ARG A 164 22.77 3.14 -1.50
C ARG A 164 24.02 4.02 -1.46
N ALA A 165 25.20 3.42 -1.29
CA ALA A 165 26.47 4.15 -1.27
C ALA A 165 26.73 4.86 -2.61
N ALA A 166 26.54 4.15 -3.73
CA ALA A 166 26.69 4.72 -5.07
C ALA A 166 25.72 5.88 -5.32
N MET A 167 24.46 5.75 -4.92
CA MET A 167 23.43 6.78 -5.13
C MET A 167 23.63 8.02 -4.27
N ARG A 168 24.10 7.87 -3.02
CA ARG A 168 24.52 9.00 -2.17
C ARG A 168 25.62 9.85 -2.79
N HIS A 169 26.44 9.29 -3.69
CA HIS A 169 27.55 10.00 -4.35
C HIS A 169 27.18 10.55 -5.73
N ALA A 170 26.00 10.20 -6.28
CA ALA A 170 25.59 10.51 -7.65
C ALA A 170 24.37 11.45 -7.72
N GLN A 171 24.12 12.25 -6.69
CA GLN A 171 22.86 12.97 -6.42
C GLN A 171 22.35 13.84 -7.59
N ASP A 172 23.24 14.49 -8.36
CA ASP A 172 22.83 15.39 -9.46
C ASP A 172 22.68 14.70 -10.83
N LEU A 173 23.35 13.55 -11.02
CA LEU A 173 23.35 12.84 -12.31
C LEU A 173 22.18 11.86 -12.43
N THR A 174 21.73 11.29 -11.30
CA THR A 174 20.72 10.22 -11.26
C THR A 174 19.30 10.70 -11.55
N ARG A 175 18.88 11.91 -11.16
CA ARG A 175 17.49 12.39 -11.39
C ARG A 175 17.12 12.45 -12.88
N ARG A 176 18.07 12.79 -13.77
CA ARG A 176 17.87 12.83 -15.23
C ARG A 176 18.02 11.46 -15.89
N LEU A 177 18.91 10.61 -15.37
CA LEU A 177 19.15 9.28 -15.90
C LEU A 177 18.10 8.26 -15.45
N TRP A 178 17.52 8.42 -14.25
CA TRP A 178 16.58 7.46 -13.66
C TRP A 178 15.31 7.28 -14.51
N ARG A 179 14.71 8.38 -14.99
CA ARG A 179 13.61 8.35 -15.96
C ARG A 179 13.97 7.68 -17.30
N GLY A 180 15.25 7.70 -17.68
CA GLY A 180 15.74 7.05 -18.91
C GLY A 180 16.25 5.61 -18.70
N LEU A 181 16.52 5.22 -17.45
CA LEU A 181 17.06 3.91 -17.04
C LEU A 181 15.96 2.92 -16.63
N VAL A 182 14.71 3.36 -16.55
CA VAL A 182 13.52 2.49 -16.50
C VAL A 182 12.90 2.44 -17.90
N PRO A 183 13.53 1.82 -18.92
CA PRO A 183 12.88 1.61 -20.19
C PRO A 183 11.75 0.59 -20.01
N THR A 184 10.53 1.00 -20.37
CA THR A 184 9.25 0.29 -20.24
C THR A 184 9.32 -1.17 -20.72
N THR A 185 10.17 -1.46 -21.70
CA THR A 185 10.38 -2.80 -22.28
C THR A 185 11.13 -3.76 -21.34
N TRP A 186 12.12 -3.27 -20.57
CA TRP A 186 12.89 -4.14 -19.67
C TRP A 186 12.11 -4.55 -18.43
N VAL A 187 11.19 -3.72 -17.94
CA VAL A 187 10.37 -4.07 -16.77
C VAL A 187 9.23 -5.01 -17.15
N GLN A 188 8.70 -4.92 -18.37
CA GLN A 188 7.77 -5.92 -18.91
C GLN A 188 8.46 -7.28 -19.06
N ASP A 189 9.64 -7.31 -19.69
CA ASP A 189 10.41 -8.53 -19.86
C ASP A 189 10.87 -9.12 -18.51
N LEU A 190 11.31 -8.28 -17.55
CA LEU A 190 11.70 -8.72 -16.21
C LEU A 190 10.49 -9.13 -15.35
N GLY A 191 9.35 -8.44 -15.46
CA GLY A 191 8.10 -8.81 -14.80
C GLY A 191 7.57 -10.14 -15.30
N ALA A 192 7.59 -10.35 -16.62
CA ALA A 192 7.20 -11.61 -17.26
C ALA A 192 8.17 -12.74 -16.91
N LEU A 193 9.47 -12.44 -16.86
CA LEU A 193 10.53 -13.37 -16.47
C LEU A 193 10.45 -13.76 -14.98
N THR A 194 10.07 -12.83 -14.11
CA THR A 194 9.93 -13.07 -12.67
C THR A 194 8.57 -13.67 -12.29
N ARG A 195 7.56 -13.58 -13.16
CA ARG A 195 6.14 -13.95 -12.92
C ARG A 195 5.58 -13.28 -11.65
N GLN A 196 6.01 -12.06 -11.38
CA GLN A 196 5.56 -11.26 -10.23
C GLN A 196 4.30 -10.44 -10.54
N ILE A 197 3.96 -10.33 -11.82
CA ILE A 197 2.82 -9.58 -12.35
C ILE A 197 2.16 -10.47 -13.41
N ASN A 198 0.84 -10.63 -13.31
CA ASN A 198 0.03 -11.27 -14.33
C ASN A 198 -0.41 -10.23 -15.36
N PHE A 199 0.42 -10.06 -16.40
CA PHE A 199 0.17 -9.12 -17.49
C PHE A 199 -1.06 -9.45 -18.34
N GLU A 200 -1.61 -10.67 -18.27
CA GLU A 200 -2.86 -11.01 -18.97
C GLU A 200 -4.07 -10.35 -18.31
N ARG A 201 -3.99 -10.06 -17.00
CA ARG A 201 -5.06 -9.41 -16.23
C ARG A 201 -4.78 -7.94 -15.93
N LEU A 202 -3.52 -7.52 -15.97
CA LEU A 202 -3.15 -6.13 -15.76
C LEU A 202 -3.41 -5.31 -17.02
N ARG A 203 -4.10 -4.17 -16.88
CA ARG A 203 -4.28 -3.24 -17.99
C ARG A 203 -2.98 -2.49 -18.24
N ASP A 204 -2.63 -2.27 -19.50
CA ASP A 204 -1.41 -1.54 -19.88
C ASP A 204 -1.32 -0.16 -19.20
N GLU A 205 -2.44 0.59 -19.16
CA GLU A 205 -2.54 1.88 -18.49
C GLU A 205 -2.16 1.78 -17.00
N ASP A 206 -2.62 0.74 -16.32
CA ASP A 206 -2.30 0.55 -14.91
C ASP A 206 -0.78 0.28 -14.80
N PHE A 207 -0.21 -0.62 -15.60
CA PHE A 207 1.23 -0.89 -15.52
C PHE A 207 2.12 0.34 -15.78
N GLU A 208 1.76 1.18 -16.76
CA GLU A 208 2.47 2.42 -17.06
C GLU A 208 2.44 3.40 -15.87
N ILE A 209 1.29 3.54 -15.20
CA ILE A 209 1.16 4.38 -14.00
C ILE A 209 2.10 3.90 -12.89
N TYR A 210 2.20 2.59 -12.66
CA TYR A 210 3.11 2.04 -11.65
C TYR A 210 4.57 2.40 -11.95
N LEU A 211 4.99 2.24 -13.21
CA LEU A 211 6.36 2.60 -13.62
C LEU A 211 6.64 4.10 -13.48
N ASP A 212 5.70 4.94 -13.89
CA ASP A 212 5.84 6.39 -13.78
C ASP A 212 5.95 6.84 -12.32
N GLN A 213 5.15 6.26 -11.42
CA GLN A 213 5.19 6.54 -9.99
C GLN A 213 6.55 6.17 -9.38
N MET A 214 7.05 4.97 -9.66
CA MET A 214 8.35 4.51 -9.18
C MET A 214 9.51 5.33 -9.79
N ALA A 215 9.42 5.70 -11.07
CA ALA A 215 10.43 6.49 -11.76
C ALA A 215 10.43 7.98 -11.33
N ALA A 216 9.35 8.48 -10.74
CA ALA A 216 9.26 9.84 -10.21
C ALA A 216 9.91 9.98 -8.82
N MET A 217 10.09 8.90 -8.08
CA MET A 217 10.68 8.93 -6.75
C MET A 217 12.15 9.34 -6.75
N ASN A 218 12.58 9.97 -5.66
CA ASN A 218 13.99 10.12 -5.37
C ASN A 218 14.61 8.74 -5.13
N PRO A 219 15.59 8.30 -5.96
CA PRO A 219 16.09 6.94 -5.88
C PRO A 219 16.88 6.69 -4.59
N GLU A 220 17.59 7.70 -4.04
CA GLU A 220 18.25 7.55 -2.75
C GLU A 220 17.21 7.31 -1.65
N LEU A 221 16.12 8.07 -1.63
CA LEU A 221 15.02 7.90 -0.66
C LEU A 221 14.37 6.53 -0.79
N PHE A 222 14.10 6.07 -2.03
CA PHE A 222 13.54 4.75 -2.30
C PHE A 222 14.39 3.64 -1.68
N PHE A 223 15.70 3.62 -1.94
CA PHE A 223 16.58 2.58 -1.37
C PHE A 223 16.83 2.78 0.14
N GLU A 224 16.76 4.01 0.64
CA GLU A 224 16.78 4.29 2.07
C GLU A 224 15.59 3.62 2.78
N MET A 225 14.38 3.86 2.29
CA MET A 225 13.13 3.25 2.79
C MET A 225 13.10 1.72 2.59
N LEU A 226 13.57 1.23 1.44
CA LEU A 226 13.61 -0.21 1.17
C LEU A 226 14.43 -0.98 2.19
N ALA A 227 15.59 -0.44 2.64
CA ALA A 227 16.35 -1.15 3.67
C ALA A 227 15.78 -0.97 5.08
N GLU A 228 15.04 0.11 5.36
CA GLU A 228 14.28 0.19 6.61
C GLU A 228 13.22 -0.92 6.67
N ALA A 229 12.42 -1.07 5.60
CA ALA A 229 11.45 -2.17 5.48
C ALA A 229 12.10 -3.56 5.57
N SER A 230 13.29 -3.72 4.97
CA SER A 230 14.03 -4.99 4.98
C SER A 230 14.60 -5.35 6.36
N ARG A 231 14.96 -4.37 7.20
CA ARG A 231 15.47 -4.59 8.56
C ARG A 231 14.35 -4.75 9.59
N HIS A 232 13.21 -4.13 9.35
CA HIS A 232 12.10 -4.10 10.30
C HIS A 232 11.42 -5.47 10.46
N THR A 233 10.93 -5.76 11.67
CA THR A 233 10.04 -6.87 11.96
C THR A 233 9.01 -6.48 13.01
N ALA A 234 7.78 -6.94 12.82
CA ALA A 234 6.68 -6.87 13.77
C ALA A 234 6.05 -8.25 14.02
N ASP A 235 6.81 -9.33 13.81
CA ASP A 235 6.33 -10.70 14.00
C ASP A 235 5.88 -10.97 15.45
N ASP A 236 6.52 -10.29 16.41
CA ASP A 236 6.18 -10.36 17.84
C ASP A 236 4.78 -9.83 18.14
N LEU A 237 4.24 -8.97 17.28
CA LEU A 237 2.95 -8.32 17.47
C LEU A 237 1.78 -9.18 16.99
N LEU A 238 1.99 -10.08 16.02
CA LEU A 238 0.90 -10.86 15.40
C LEU A 238 0.01 -11.58 16.43
N PRO A 239 0.56 -12.30 17.44
CA PRO A 239 -0.27 -12.98 18.45
C PRO A 239 -0.95 -12.02 19.43
N GLN A 240 -0.60 -10.73 19.40
CA GLN A 240 -1.11 -9.68 20.27
C GLN A 240 -2.19 -8.82 19.60
N VAL A 241 -2.44 -8.99 18.30
CA VAL A 241 -3.53 -8.33 17.58
C VAL A 241 -4.86 -8.83 18.11
N ARG A 242 -5.77 -7.89 18.42
CA ARG A 242 -7.10 -8.13 19.01
C ARG A 242 -8.25 -7.53 18.21
N VAL A 243 -7.96 -6.83 17.13
CA VAL A 243 -8.97 -6.25 16.23
C VAL A 243 -9.28 -7.23 15.11
N PRO A 244 -10.49 -7.18 14.52
CA PRO A 244 -10.80 -7.95 13.31
C PRO A 244 -9.70 -7.76 12.28
N THR A 245 -9.23 -8.87 11.70
CA THR A 245 -8.14 -8.86 10.73
C THR A 245 -8.51 -9.68 9.51
N LEU A 246 -8.23 -9.16 8.32
CA LEU A 246 -8.34 -9.87 7.05
C LEU A 246 -6.96 -9.96 6.41
N VAL A 247 -6.56 -11.15 5.99
CA VAL A 247 -5.33 -11.39 5.24
C VAL A 247 -5.71 -11.93 3.86
N ILE A 248 -5.31 -11.21 2.81
CA ILE A 248 -5.51 -11.56 1.41
C ILE A 248 -4.16 -11.83 0.75
N ALA A 249 -4.00 -13.04 0.22
CA ALA A 249 -2.78 -13.49 -0.44
C ALA A 249 -3.01 -13.85 -1.92
N GLY A 250 -2.02 -13.59 -2.77
CA GLY A 250 -1.93 -14.19 -4.10
C GLY A 250 -1.24 -15.56 -4.04
N ALA A 251 -1.85 -16.61 -4.59
CA ALA A 251 -1.23 -17.95 -4.60
C ALA A 251 0.03 -18.04 -5.48
N HIS A 252 0.23 -17.06 -6.38
CA HIS A 252 1.42 -16.93 -7.22
C HIS A 252 2.28 -15.73 -6.85
N ASP A 253 2.08 -15.14 -5.66
CA ASP A 253 2.96 -14.10 -5.14
C ASP A 253 4.37 -14.68 -4.91
N ARG A 254 5.35 -14.11 -5.60
CA ARG A 254 6.78 -14.45 -5.51
C ARG A 254 7.60 -13.42 -4.74
N PHE A 255 7.01 -12.29 -4.38
CA PHE A 255 7.62 -11.26 -3.57
C PHE A 255 7.37 -11.53 -2.08
N VAL A 256 6.11 -11.78 -1.72
CA VAL A 256 5.69 -12.27 -0.40
C VAL A 256 5.06 -13.65 -0.57
N PRO A 257 5.87 -14.73 -0.49
CA PRO A 257 5.37 -16.07 -0.77
C PRO A 257 4.17 -16.47 0.09
N LEU A 258 3.23 -17.21 -0.49
CA LEU A 258 2.02 -17.70 0.20
C LEU A 258 2.29 -18.33 1.58
N PRO A 259 3.35 -19.14 1.82
CA PRO A 259 3.66 -19.65 3.15
C PRO A 259 3.93 -18.56 4.19
N THR A 260 4.49 -17.43 3.80
CA THR A 260 4.72 -16.27 4.67
C THR A 260 3.40 -15.65 5.10
N LEU A 261 2.52 -15.31 4.13
CA LEU A 261 1.20 -14.73 4.44
C LEU A 261 0.31 -15.70 5.22
N ARG A 262 0.41 -17.01 4.93
CA ARG A 262 -0.26 -18.03 5.72
C ARG A 262 0.23 -18.03 7.17
N ARG A 263 1.54 -17.91 7.41
CA ARG A 263 2.06 -17.83 8.79
C ARG A 263 1.53 -16.59 9.52
N ILE A 264 1.40 -15.46 8.82
CA ILE A 264 0.81 -14.24 9.39
C ILE A 264 -0.64 -14.47 9.79
N ALA A 265 -1.47 -14.96 8.85
CA ALA A 265 -2.89 -15.20 9.09
C ALA A 265 -3.15 -16.16 10.25
N PHE A 266 -2.33 -17.22 10.38
CA PHE A 266 -2.48 -18.19 11.47
C PHE A 266 -1.85 -17.73 12.80
N ALA A 267 -0.99 -16.72 12.79
CA ALA A 267 -0.42 -16.14 14.01
C ALA A 267 -1.33 -15.08 14.65
N ILE A 268 -2.19 -14.44 13.86
CA ILE A 268 -3.18 -13.47 14.34
C ILE A 268 -4.44 -14.21 14.78
N PRO A 269 -4.90 -14.06 16.03
CA PRO A 269 -6.14 -14.67 16.50
C PRO A 269 -7.34 -14.25 15.64
N ASP A 270 -8.15 -15.23 15.24
CA ASP A 270 -9.41 -15.05 14.51
C ASP A 270 -9.30 -14.30 13.16
N ALA A 271 -8.10 -14.21 12.58
CA ALA A 271 -7.92 -13.58 11.28
C ALA A 271 -8.67 -14.34 10.17
N GLN A 272 -9.35 -13.58 9.32
CA GLN A 272 -9.92 -14.11 8.08
C GLN A 272 -8.80 -14.32 7.06
N TRP A 273 -8.77 -15.48 6.43
CA TRP A 273 -7.75 -15.87 5.46
C TRP A 273 -8.38 -16.06 4.08
N VAL A 274 -7.90 -15.31 3.09
CA VAL A 274 -8.35 -15.37 1.70
C VAL A 274 -7.15 -15.56 0.78
N VAL A 275 -7.28 -16.47 -0.18
CA VAL A 275 -6.29 -16.70 -1.23
C VAL A 275 -6.94 -16.45 -2.57
N ILE A 276 -6.33 -15.57 -3.36
CA ILE A 276 -6.65 -15.38 -4.78
C ILE A 276 -5.81 -16.40 -5.56
N GLU A 277 -6.48 -17.42 -6.11
CA GLU A 277 -5.85 -18.62 -6.69
C GLU A 277 -4.84 -18.29 -7.79
N ASP A 278 -5.19 -17.36 -8.67
CA ASP A 278 -4.33 -16.91 -9.78
C ASP A 278 -3.64 -15.55 -9.48
N GLY A 279 -3.67 -15.10 -8.21
CA GLY A 279 -3.17 -13.79 -7.80
C GLY A 279 -1.65 -13.74 -7.68
N THR A 280 -1.03 -12.68 -8.20
CA THR A 280 0.40 -12.39 -7.99
C THR A 280 0.61 -11.35 -6.88
N HIS A 281 1.79 -10.73 -6.79
CA HIS A 281 2.01 -9.60 -5.87
C HIS A 281 1.19 -8.38 -6.26
N ALA A 282 0.89 -8.21 -7.56
CA ALA A 282 0.06 -7.13 -8.07
C ALA A 282 -1.46 -7.41 -7.95
N LEU A 283 -1.88 -8.37 -7.10
CA LEU A 283 -3.28 -8.77 -6.97
C LEU A 283 -4.30 -7.62 -6.82
N PRO A 284 -4.01 -6.48 -6.14
CA PRO A 284 -5.01 -5.40 -6.00
C PRO A 284 -5.42 -4.80 -7.35
N ALA A 285 -4.47 -4.73 -8.30
CA ALA A 285 -4.74 -4.24 -9.65
C ALA A 285 -5.31 -5.34 -10.56
N GLU A 286 -4.87 -6.59 -10.38
CA GLU A 286 -5.28 -7.74 -11.20
C GLU A 286 -6.71 -8.23 -10.88
N TYR A 287 -7.10 -8.18 -9.60
CA TYR A 287 -8.36 -8.73 -9.07
C TYR A 287 -9.17 -7.67 -8.34
N ALA A 288 -9.13 -6.43 -8.83
CA ALA A 288 -9.72 -5.27 -8.17
C ALA A 288 -11.20 -5.46 -7.75
N GLU A 289 -12.02 -6.07 -8.59
CA GLU A 289 -13.45 -6.29 -8.31
C GLU A 289 -13.66 -7.31 -7.17
N GLU A 290 -12.98 -8.46 -7.23
CA GLU A 290 -13.07 -9.47 -6.16
C GLU A 290 -12.51 -8.91 -4.84
N ILE A 291 -11.39 -8.19 -4.90
CA ILE A 291 -10.78 -7.59 -3.71
C ILE A 291 -11.70 -6.51 -3.14
N ALA A 292 -12.31 -5.65 -3.96
CA ALA A 292 -13.27 -4.67 -3.48
C ALA A 292 -14.48 -5.33 -2.79
N GLU A 293 -15.01 -6.43 -3.33
CA GLU A 293 -16.11 -7.18 -2.71
C GLU A 293 -15.71 -7.78 -1.34
N ARG A 294 -14.51 -8.38 -1.26
CA ARG A 294 -13.99 -8.97 -0.02
C ARG A 294 -13.75 -7.89 1.05
N LEU A 295 -13.13 -6.78 0.66
CA LEU A 295 -12.89 -5.64 1.54
C LEU A 295 -14.20 -5.01 2.00
N GLY A 296 -15.16 -4.78 1.10
CA GLY A 296 -16.47 -4.23 1.44
C GLY A 296 -17.22 -5.07 2.47
N ARG A 297 -17.22 -6.40 2.31
CA ARG A 297 -17.80 -7.32 3.30
C ARG A 297 -17.09 -7.28 4.65
N PHE A 298 -15.76 -7.25 4.64
CA PHE A 298 -14.98 -7.14 5.87
C PHE A 298 -15.26 -5.83 6.59
N LEU A 299 -15.19 -4.70 5.88
CA LEU A 299 -15.48 -3.36 6.42
C LEU A 299 -16.87 -3.31 7.06
N ALA A 300 -17.89 -3.82 6.39
CA ALA A 300 -19.25 -3.86 6.92
C ALA A 300 -19.38 -4.69 8.22
N ALA A 301 -18.54 -5.71 8.41
CA ALA A 301 -18.53 -6.57 9.59
C ALA A 301 -17.69 -6.03 10.76
N VAL A 302 -16.77 -5.08 10.52
CA VAL A 302 -15.98 -4.46 11.59
C VAL A 302 -16.93 -3.61 12.47
N PRO A 303 -16.96 -3.85 13.80
CA PRO A 303 -17.74 -3.04 14.73
C PRO A 303 -17.35 -1.57 14.61
N GLN A 304 -18.34 -0.68 14.62
CA GLN A 304 -18.06 0.74 14.79
C GLN A 304 -17.99 1.03 16.28
N ASP A 305 -17.03 1.87 16.68
CA ASP A 305 -17.01 2.40 18.04
C ASP A 305 -18.30 3.22 18.20
N ASP A 306 -19.20 2.79 19.09
CA ASP A 306 -20.37 3.58 19.44
C ASP A 306 -19.87 4.92 19.99
N ALA A 307 -20.15 6.02 19.28
CA ALA A 307 -19.81 7.39 19.69
C ALA A 307 -20.65 7.87 20.90
N SER A 308 -20.95 6.98 21.84
CA SER A 308 -21.88 7.20 22.95
C SER A 308 -21.43 6.41 24.18
N SER A 309 -20.41 6.91 24.88
CA SER A 309 -20.17 6.67 26.31
C SER A 309 -19.44 7.85 26.92
#